data_AF-A0A380EF75-F1
#
_entry.id   AF-A0A380EF75-F1
#
_cell.length_a   1.000
_cell.length_b   1.000
_cell.length_c   1.000
_cell.angle_alpha   90.00
_cell.angle_beta   90.00
_cell.angle_gamma   90.00
#
_symmetry.space_group_name_H-M   'P 1'
#
loop_
_entity.id
_entity.type
_entity.pdbx_description
1 polymer ?
#
loop_
_entity_poly.entity_id
_entity_poly.type
_entity_poly.pdbx_seq_one_letter_code
_entity_poly.pdbx_strand_id
1 'polypeptide(L)'
;MLNIQDVSHLSKKEQKAYNRFVESVENGNLPVLPCIEMDLKEMQEETLNQSKIGGMPFLKSFKDIPLDENNVPMVLLAQINLDDLPEQQELFPVKEGILQFWISSEDQMYGMSENLKGNNITQGLFI
;
A
#
# COMPACT_ATOMS: atom_id res chain seq x y z
N MET A 1 -11.51 -18.81 -19.34
CA MET A 1 -12.46 -18.64 -18.22
C MET A 1 -11.69 -18.02 -17.07
N LEU A 2 -12.18 -16.90 -16.52
CA LEU A 2 -11.61 -16.31 -15.32
C LEU A 2 -11.84 -17.28 -14.15
N ASN A 3 -10.82 -17.48 -13.31
CA ASN A 3 -10.90 -18.37 -12.16
C ASN A 3 -11.62 -17.62 -11.02
N ILE A 4 -12.94 -17.82 -10.89
CA ILE A 4 -13.77 -17.11 -9.90
C ILE A 4 -13.62 -17.80 -8.53
N GLN A 5 -13.21 -17.04 -7.51
CA GLN A 5 -13.12 -17.49 -6.12
C GLN A 5 -14.51 -17.78 -5.51
N ASP A 6 -14.64 -18.86 -4.74
CA ASP A 6 -15.82 -19.15 -3.92
C ASP A 6 -15.89 -18.20 -2.71
N VAL A 7 -16.93 -17.37 -2.67
CA VAL A 7 -17.16 -16.35 -1.63
C VAL A 7 -18.33 -16.69 -0.70
N SER A 8 -18.85 -17.91 -0.74
CA SER A 8 -19.99 -18.35 0.08
C SER A 8 -19.78 -18.17 1.59
N HIS A 9 -18.52 -18.13 2.04
CA HIS A 9 -18.11 -17.90 3.42
C HIS A 9 -18.16 -16.43 3.88
N LEU A 10 -18.26 -15.46 2.97
CA LEU A 10 -18.28 -14.02 3.29
C LEU A 10 -19.68 -13.53 3.68
N SER A 11 -19.79 -12.30 4.19
CA SER A 11 -21.10 -11.71 4.46
C SER A 11 -21.89 -11.46 3.16
N LYS A 12 -23.23 -11.40 3.26
CA LYS A 12 -24.09 -11.10 2.10
C LYS A 12 -23.74 -9.79 1.39
N LYS A 13 -23.23 -8.79 2.15
CA LYS A 13 -22.81 -7.50 1.60
C LYS A 13 -21.54 -7.65 0.75
N GLU A 14 -20.57 -8.40 1.24
CA GLU A 14 -19.30 -8.67 0.56
C GLU A 14 -19.50 -9.55 -0.67
N GLN A 15 -20.30 -10.62 -0.55
CA GLN A 15 -20.69 -11.46 -1.70
C GLN A 15 -21.32 -10.63 -2.82
N LYS A 16 -22.21 -9.69 -2.47
CA LYS A 16 -22.85 -8.79 -3.44
C LYS A 16 -21.85 -7.83 -4.10
N ALA A 17 -20.85 -7.36 -3.37
CA ALA A 17 -19.80 -6.51 -3.93
C ALA A 17 -18.88 -7.30 -4.87
N TYR A 18 -18.47 -8.51 -4.46
CA TYR A 18 -17.63 -9.41 -5.26
C TYR A 18 -18.33 -9.85 -6.55
N ASN A 19 -19.59 -10.29 -6.48
CA ASN A 19 -20.34 -10.69 -7.67
C ASN A 19 -20.53 -9.52 -8.65
N ARG A 20 -20.76 -8.30 -8.15
CA ARG A 20 -20.80 -7.10 -8.99
C ARG A 20 -19.46 -6.85 -9.69
N PHE A 21 -18.36 -7.04 -8.98
CA PHE A 21 -17.03 -6.93 -9.58
C PHE A 21 -16.80 -7.99 -10.66
N VAL A 22 -17.13 -9.26 -10.39
CA VAL A 22 -17.04 -10.36 -11.38
C VAL A 22 -17.88 -10.06 -12.61
N GLU A 23 -19.15 -9.68 -12.45
CA GLU A 23 -20.03 -9.27 -13.56
C GLU A 23 -19.44 -8.08 -14.33
N SER A 24 -18.85 -7.11 -13.62
CA SER A 24 -18.17 -5.97 -14.23
C SER A 24 -16.92 -6.38 -15.02
N VAL A 25 -16.12 -7.33 -14.54
CA VAL A 25 -14.97 -7.88 -15.30
C VAL A 25 -15.46 -8.61 -16.55
N GLU A 26 -16.45 -9.50 -16.41
CA GLU A 26 -16.99 -10.31 -17.50
C GLU A 26 -17.62 -9.46 -18.61
N ASN A 27 -18.31 -8.39 -18.22
CA ASN A 27 -18.94 -7.46 -19.16
C ASN A 27 -18.00 -6.34 -19.62
N GLY A 28 -16.73 -6.34 -19.20
CA GLY A 28 -15.76 -5.29 -19.53
C GLY A 28 -16.10 -3.91 -18.93
N ASN A 29 -17.02 -3.86 -17.98
CA ASN A 29 -17.50 -2.65 -17.30
C ASN A 29 -16.98 -2.61 -15.85
N LEU A 30 -15.66 -2.76 -15.70
CA LEU A 30 -14.95 -2.66 -14.42
C LEU A 30 -15.21 -1.30 -13.78
N PRO A 31 -15.59 -1.23 -12.49
CA PRO A 31 -15.62 0.05 -11.78
C PRO A 31 -14.19 0.57 -11.73
N VAL A 32 -13.91 1.58 -12.56
CA VAL A 32 -12.64 2.31 -12.53
C VAL A 32 -12.65 3.13 -11.25
N LEU A 33 -11.93 2.68 -10.24
CA LEU A 33 -11.62 3.52 -9.10
C LEU A 33 -10.50 4.49 -9.51
N PRO A 34 -10.56 5.76 -9.08
CA PRO A 34 -9.42 6.66 -9.26
C PRO A 34 -8.19 6.05 -8.59
N CYS A 35 -7.08 6.04 -9.33
CA CYS A 35 -5.78 5.60 -8.84
C CYS A 35 -4.73 6.61 -9.30
N ILE A 36 -3.58 6.59 -8.63
CA ILE A 36 -2.39 7.28 -9.11
C ILE A 36 -1.46 6.20 -9.66
N GLU A 37 -1.20 6.28 -10.95
CA GLU A 37 -0.22 5.42 -11.61
C GLU A 37 1.19 5.86 -11.24
N MET A 38 2.06 4.89 -10.93
CA MET A 38 3.45 5.15 -10.54
C MET A 38 4.40 4.56 -11.59
N ASP A 39 5.08 5.44 -12.31
CA ASP A 39 6.12 5.06 -13.26
C ASP A 39 7.48 4.97 -12.58
N LEU A 40 8.00 3.76 -12.45
CA LEU A 40 9.31 3.53 -11.82
C LEU A 40 10.46 3.77 -12.80
N LYS A 41 11.49 4.45 -12.31
CA LYS A 41 12.77 4.66 -13.00
C LYS A 41 13.92 4.41 -12.03
N GLU A 42 15.05 3.97 -12.56
CA GLU A 42 16.26 3.83 -11.76
C GLU A 42 16.70 5.20 -11.21
N MET A 43 16.93 5.25 -9.90
CA MET A 43 17.32 6.48 -9.21
C MET A 43 18.81 6.75 -9.46
N GLN A 44 19.12 7.82 -10.20
CA GLN A 44 20.49 8.23 -10.52
C GLN A 44 21.14 9.00 -9.36
N GLU A 45 20.38 9.89 -8.72
CA GLU A 45 20.82 10.70 -7.60
C GLU A 45 19.83 10.54 -6.45
N GLU A 46 20.35 10.16 -5.28
CA GLU A 46 19.51 9.99 -4.10
C GLU A 46 19.22 11.33 -3.45
N THR A 47 17.95 11.74 -3.48
CA THR A 47 17.48 12.94 -2.78
C THR A 47 16.54 12.56 -1.64
N LEU A 48 16.58 13.27 -0.52
CA LEU A 48 15.80 12.89 0.66
C LEU A 48 14.29 13.06 0.46
N ASN A 49 13.87 14.06 -0.31
CA ASN A 49 12.46 14.49 -0.38
C ASN A 49 11.70 13.94 -1.60
N GLN A 50 12.29 13.08 -2.43
CA GLN A 50 11.57 12.50 -3.56
C GLN A 50 10.79 11.25 -3.14
N SER A 51 9.72 10.97 -3.89
CA SER A 51 9.07 9.66 -3.93
C SER A 51 10.04 8.61 -4.47
N LYS A 52 10.13 7.46 -3.79
CA LYS A 52 11.11 6.41 -4.07
C LYS A 52 10.68 5.05 -3.53
N ILE A 53 11.28 3.99 -4.09
CA ILE A 53 11.25 2.64 -3.55
C ILE A 53 12.62 2.35 -2.94
N GLY A 54 12.66 2.01 -1.66
CA GLY A 54 13.90 1.85 -0.90
C GLY A 54 14.73 3.14 -0.77
N GLY A 55 16.04 2.97 -0.57
CA GLY A 55 16.99 4.07 -0.41
C GLY A 55 16.94 4.74 0.96
N MET A 56 17.56 5.92 1.03
CA MET A 56 17.68 6.73 2.24
C MET A 56 16.37 7.49 2.51
N PRO A 57 15.75 7.30 3.69
CA PRO A 57 14.53 7.97 4.09
C PRO A 57 14.78 9.45 4.43
N PHE A 58 13.75 10.30 4.23
CA PHE A 58 13.70 11.59 4.89
C PHE A 58 13.45 11.40 6.39
N LEU A 59 14.39 11.80 7.24
CA LEU A 59 14.28 11.73 8.70
C LEU A 59 14.80 13.01 9.35
N LYS A 60 14.18 13.44 10.46
CA LYS A 60 14.67 14.56 11.27
C LYS A 60 15.81 14.11 12.20
N SER A 61 15.76 12.86 12.65
CA SER A 61 16.78 12.23 13.47
C SER A 61 16.88 10.74 13.17
N PHE A 62 18.06 10.15 13.35
CA PHE A 62 18.24 8.68 13.31
C PHE A 62 17.39 7.94 14.34
N LYS A 63 16.97 8.62 15.41
CA LYS A 63 16.06 8.05 16.43
C LYS A 63 14.62 7.87 15.93
N ASP A 64 14.29 8.46 14.78
CA ASP A 64 12.97 8.38 14.18
C ASP A 64 12.82 7.13 13.29
N ILE A 65 13.88 6.34 13.13
CA ILE A 65 13.79 5.05 12.42
C ILE A 65 12.86 4.13 13.23
N PRO A 66 11.78 3.61 12.63
CA PRO A 66 10.90 2.69 13.31
C PRO A 66 11.63 1.38 13.63
N LEU A 67 11.29 0.82 14.78
CA LEU A 67 11.80 -0.48 15.22
C LEU A 67 10.71 -1.53 15.05
N ASP A 68 11.12 -2.75 14.71
CA ASP A 68 10.20 -3.89 14.67
C ASP A 68 9.91 -4.45 16.07
N GLU A 69 9.17 -5.55 16.13
CA GLU A 69 8.79 -6.22 17.40
C GLU A 69 9.99 -6.72 18.22
N ASN A 70 11.15 -6.91 17.59
CA ASN A 70 12.39 -7.34 18.22
C ASN A 70 13.31 -6.16 18.58
N ASN A 71 12.83 -4.92 18.44
CA ASN A 71 13.58 -3.67 18.59
C ASN A 71 14.71 -3.51 17.57
N VAL A 72 14.61 -4.14 16.40
CA VAL A 72 15.59 -4.00 15.32
C VAL A 72 15.16 -2.86 14.41
N PRO A 73 16.09 -1.98 13.99
CA PRO A 73 15.78 -0.94 13.00
C PRO A 73 15.23 -1.52 11.71
N MET A 74 14.05 -1.02 11.30
CA MET A 74 13.41 -1.38 10.05
C MET A 74 14.10 -0.72 8.86
N VAL A 75 13.83 -1.25 7.66
CA VAL A 75 14.30 -0.68 6.39
C VAL A 75 13.15 -0.02 5.64
N LEU A 76 13.47 1.06 4.92
CA LEU A 76 12.49 1.75 4.09
C LEU A 76 12.12 0.86 2.91
N LEU A 77 10.84 0.57 2.75
CA LEU A 77 10.30 -0.09 1.56
C LEU A 77 9.98 0.94 0.48
N ALA A 78 9.28 2.00 0.86
CA ALA A 78 8.89 3.07 -0.05
C ALA A 78 8.65 4.38 0.70
N GLN A 79 8.84 5.47 -0.01
CA GLN A 79 8.48 6.81 0.43
C GLN A 79 7.71 7.50 -0.69
N ILE A 80 6.64 8.20 -0.34
CA ILE A 80 5.86 9.02 -1.27
C ILE A 80 5.89 10.44 -0.73
N ASN A 81 6.47 11.36 -1.49
CA ASN A 81 6.28 12.77 -1.25
C ASN A 81 4.95 13.19 -1.90
N LEU A 82 4.02 13.70 -1.10
CA LEU A 82 2.71 14.10 -1.58
C LEU A 82 2.78 15.28 -2.57
N ASP A 83 3.85 16.07 -2.53
CA ASP A 83 4.13 17.13 -3.50
C ASP A 83 4.47 16.59 -4.91
N ASP A 84 4.88 15.32 -5.03
CA ASP A 84 5.14 14.67 -6.32
C ASP A 84 3.86 14.12 -6.96
N LEU A 85 2.75 14.08 -6.23
CA LEU A 85 1.48 13.58 -6.73
C LEU A 85 0.78 14.62 -7.62
N PRO A 86 -0.12 14.19 -8.53
CA PRO A 86 -0.89 15.13 -9.33
C PRO A 86 -1.64 16.16 -8.46
N GLU A 87 -1.55 17.46 -8.78
CA GLU A 87 -2.15 18.53 -7.95
C GLU A 87 -3.67 18.37 -7.72
N GLN A 88 -4.34 17.75 -8.69
CA GLN A 88 -5.78 17.48 -8.69
C GLN A 88 -6.15 16.14 -8.03
N GLN A 89 -5.20 15.41 -7.44
CA GLN A 89 -5.49 14.16 -6.76
C GLN A 89 -6.41 14.42 -5.54
N GLU A 90 -7.42 13.56 -5.37
CA GLU A 90 -8.37 13.59 -4.24
C GLU A 90 -8.27 12.33 -3.36
N LEU A 91 -7.28 11.47 -3.63
CA LEU A 91 -7.12 10.17 -2.96
C LEU A 91 -6.53 10.32 -1.55
N PHE A 92 -5.55 11.21 -1.39
CA PHE A 92 -4.94 11.50 -0.10
C PHE A 92 -5.67 12.66 0.58
N PRO A 93 -5.93 12.57 1.90
CA PRO A 93 -6.67 13.59 2.64
C PRO A 93 -5.92 14.92 2.82
N VAL A 94 -4.62 14.94 2.51
CA VAL A 94 -3.73 16.11 2.61
C VAL A 94 -2.91 16.25 1.33
N LYS A 95 -2.45 17.48 1.05
CA LYS A 95 -1.70 17.80 -0.17
C LYS A 95 -0.19 17.81 0.00
N GLU A 96 0.30 18.00 1.23
CA GLU A 96 1.72 18.11 1.53
C GLU A 96 2.12 17.07 2.59
N GLY A 97 3.40 16.68 2.57
CA GLY A 97 3.97 15.75 3.52
C GLY A 97 4.61 14.54 2.87
N ILE A 98 5.24 13.71 3.69
CA ILE A 98 5.95 12.50 3.26
C ILE A 98 5.32 11.30 3.95
N LEU A 99 4.82 10.36 3.16
CA LEU A 99 4.34 9.06 3.60
C LEU A 99 5.46 8.02 3.43
N GLN A 100 5.72 7.20 4.44
CA GLN A 100 6.77 6.18 4.42
C GLN A 100 6.22 4.81 4.81
N PHE A 101 6.68 3.79 4.11
CA PHE A 101 6.40 2.38 4.37
C PHE A 101 7.69 1.68 4.78
N TRP A 102 7.64 0.94 5.88
CA TRP A 102 8.80 0.30 6.50
C TRP A 102 8.53 -1.19 6.67
N ILE A 103 9.56 -2.01 6.51
CA ILE A 103 9.50 -3.46 6.73
C ILE A 103 10.64 -3.91 7.67
N SER A 104 10.41 -4.99 8.42
CA SER A 104 11.48 -5.59 9.22
C SER A 104 12.59 -6.06 8.30
N SER A 105 13.84 -5.84 8.74
CA SER A 105 15.05 -6.25 8.03
C SER A 105 15.42 -7.71 8.31
N GLU A 106 14.90 -8.29 9.39
CA GLU A 106 15.25 -9.64 9.86
C GLU A 106 14.10 -10.64 9.73
N ASP A 107 12.86 -10.18 9.57
CA ASP A 107 11.72 -11.06 9.32
C ASP A 107 11.77 -11.66 7.90
N GLN A 108 11.79 -12.98 7.82
CA GLN A 108 11.76 -13.74 6.57
C GLN A 108 10.48 -13.51 5.76
N MET A 109 9.40 -13.07 6.42
CA MET A 109 8.12 -12.76 5.81
C MET A 109 7.94 -11.26 5.53
N TYR A 110 9.01 -10.47 5.61
CA TYR A 110 9.03 -9.02 5.33
C TYR A 110 8.00 -8.22 6.17
N GLY A 111 7.75 -8.63 7.40
CA GLY A 111 6.77 -8.00 8.30
C GLY A 111 5.33 -8.45 8.07
N MET A 112 5.09 -9.50 7.27
CA MET A 112 3.75 -10.08 7.14
C MET A 112 3.41 -10.92 8.38
N SER A 113 2.46 -10.44 9.18
CA SER A 113 1.94 -11.23 10.30
C SER A 113 1.23 -12.50 9.80
N GLU A 114 1.58 -13.68 10.32
CA GLU A 114 0.87 -14.95 10.03
C GLU A 114 -0.59 -14.96 10.57
N ASN A 115 -0.98 -13.96 11.35
CA ASN A 115 -2.30 -13.81 11.94
C ASN A 115 -3.35 -13.28 10.94
N LEU A 116 -3.60 -14.00 9.85
CA LEU A 116 -4.81 -13.84 9.04
C LEU A 116 -6.03 -14.55 9.66
N LYS A 117 -5.89 -15.14 10.86
CA LYS A 117 -7.01 -15.75 11.58
C LYS A 117 -7.77 -14.70 12.39
N GLY A 118 -8.75 -14.08 11.74
CA GLY A 118 -10.04 -13.81 12.39
C GLY A 118 -10.19 -12.52 13.19
N ASN A 119 -9.65 -11.39 12.74
CA ASN A 119 -10.08 -10.07 13.23
C ASN A 119 -10.39 -9.14 12.05
N ASN A 120 -11.69 -8.92 11.83
CA ASN A 120 -12.32 -7.87 11.02
C ASN A 120 -11.38 -7.01 10.16
N ILE A 121 -11.15 -7.49 8.93
CA ILE A 121 -10.71 -6.72 7.76
C ILE A 121 -11.70 -5.59 7.47
N THR A 122 -11.66 -4.54 8.28
CA THR A 122 -12.33 -3.25 8.03
C THR A 122 -11.36 -2.08 8.08
N GLN A 123 -10.06 -2.33 8.24
CA GLN A 123 -9.04 -1.35 7.96
C GLN A 123 -8.25 -1.86 6.77
N GLY A 124 -8.73 -1.45 5.59
CA GLY A 124 -8.08 -1.71 4.33
C GLY A 124 -6.67 -1.17 4.38
N LEU A 125 -5.69 -2.06 4.30
CA LEU A 125 -4.39 -1.72 3.78
C LEU A 125 -4.59 -1.59 2.27
N PHE A 126 -4.90 -0.37 1.82
CA PHE A 126 -4.80 0.01 0.42
C PHE A 126 -3.48 0.78 0.28
N ILE A 127 -2.56 0.23 -0.50
CA ILE A 127 -1.63 1.01 -1.31
C ILE A 127 -2.40 1.61 -2.47
#